data_AF-K9TAP0-F1
#
_entry.id   AF-K9TAP0-F1
#
_cell.length_a   1.000
_cell.length_b   1.000
_cell.length_c   1.000
_cell.angle_alpha   90.00
_cell.angle_beta   90.00
_cell.angle_gamma   90.00
#
_symmetry.space_group_name_H-M   'P 1'
#
loop_
_entity.id
_entity.type
_entity.pdbx_description
1 polymer ?
#
loop_
_entity_poly.entity_id
_entity_poly.type
_entity_poly.pdbx_seq_one_letter_code
_entity_poly.pdbx_strand_id
1 'polypeptide(L)'
;MSSKVITEGDRALKANVARELFNIDGAGIKVGIISTSFDTLQQASDDVISGDLPGTGNPDERIAPVQILRDLRQGSIFANDEGRAVAQIIHDIAPGAKLLFHTAIGDDGGDPSDVNDESYTKAVNALVEADVDIIFDDAQFSTSIFQDGKAAQAVQDAVSDGVVYVSAAGNNGILSYQDDYRGSNEAFSFGGKNFEAYDFDPGGNVDLFQDITVTRDGTLLLPTLTWDNPVGKVTSNLEMLLLDSPSLPGQGGNVLAVSDIPSPSAAEYPIRSLAYAPIKDRKLYLSIGRELNDAPAPDRVKWISLANGLDRTTKYQYVNDSDRETGSPTVFGPANTDETITVGATDYQQNLDAGVNLPELRSYSSRGGIPILYDEDGDPLLNPDMRSKPEVTAPDEVLTTFEAGTQFNPFRGTSASAAHIAGVVALMEQAAGGSENLSPEEIKTILQRTSIPLSPQPGVPSSTGFVQADLAVAAAELTSL
;
A
#
# COMPACT_ATOMS: atom_id res chain seq x y z
N MET A 1 -18.23 13.92 27.44
CA MET A 1 -16.95 14.15 26.76
C MET A 1 -16.21 12.84 26.80
N SER A 2 -15.88 12.29 25.63
CA SER A 2 -14.97 11.15 25.56
C SER A 2 -13.60 11.60 26.08
N SER A 3 -12.87 10.71 26.75
CA SER A 3 -11.47 10.96 27.12
C SER A 3 -10.57 10.84 25.90
N LYS A 4 -9.46 11.58 25.88
CA LYS A 4 -8.36 11.41 24.92
C LYS A 4 -7.99 9.94 24.77
N VAL A 5 -7.89 9.47 23.54
CA VAL A 5 -7.31 8.18 23.17
C VAL A 5 -5.84 8.44 22.83
N ILE A 6 -4.96 7.51 23.23
CA ILE A 6 -3.57 7.53 22.80
C ILE A 6 -3.30 6.17 22.20
N THR A 7 -2.86 6.16 20.95
CA THR A 7 -2.46 4.93 20.25
C THR A 7 -1.47 4.12 21.08
N GLU A 8 -1.68 2.80 21.17
CA GLU A 8 -0.75 1.90 21.85
C GLU A 8 0.65 1.93 21.23
N GLY A 9 0.76 2.31 19.94
CA GLY A 9 2.03 2.46 19.27
C GLY A 9 2.93 3.53 19.86
N ASP A 10 2.38 4.52 20.56
CA ASP A 10 3.16 5.57 21.23
C ASP A 10 4.13 4.99 22.27
N ARG A 11 3.65 4.01 23.04
CA ARG A 11 4.46 3.29 24.02
C ARG A 11 5.25 2.15 23.39
N ALA A 12 4.67 1.41 22.44
CA ALA A 12 5.33 0.26 21.85
C ALA A 12 6.57 0.66 21.03
N LEU A 13 6.52 1.78 20.31
CA LEU A 13 7.65 2.37 19.61
C LEU A 13 8.57 3.19 20.52
N LYS A 14 8.18 3.43 21.78
CA LYS A 14 8.87 4.33 22.72
C LYS A 14 8.94 5.78 22.24
N ALA A 15 7.96 6.24 21.47
CA ALA A 15 7.88 7.64 21.04
C ALA A 15 7.64 8.58 22.23
N ASN A 16 6.84 8.14 23.21
CA ASN A 16 6.69 8.86 24.48
C ASN A 16 8.03 9.08 25.21
N VAL A 17 8.91 8.08 25.18
CA VAL A 17 10.26 8.18 25.78
C VAL A 17 11.13 9.15 24.99
N ALA A 18 11.08 9.10 23.65
CA ALA A 18 11.81 10.05 22.80
C ALA A 18 11.41 11.49 23.09
N ARG A 19 10.10 11.78 23.14
CA ARG A 19 9.59 13.12 23.45
C ARG A 19 10.06 13.63 24.81
N GLU A 20 10.06 12.78 25.84
CA GLU A 20 10.52 13.15 27.18
C GLU A 20 12.04 13.38 27.25
N LEU A 21 12.85 12.50 26.64
CA LEU A 21 14.31 12.56 26.70
C LEU A 21 14.89 13.76 25.95
N PHE A 22 14.33 14.08 24.78
CA PHE A 22 14.85 15.12 23.89
C PHE A 22 14.07 16.44 24.00
N ASN A 23 12.98 16.47 24.77
CA ASN A 23 12.09 17.63 24.91
C ASN A 23 11.60 18.15 23.54
N ILE A 24 11.07 17.21 22.75
CA ILE A 24 10.56 17.40 21.39
C ILE A 24 9.14 16.87 21.28
N ASP A 25 8.42 17.28 20.24
CA ASP A 25 7.03 16.92 20.00
C ASP A 25 6.60 16.99 18.52
N GLY A 26 7.52 17.20 17.58
CA GLY A 26 7.30 17.43 16.17
C GLY A 26 7.11 18.90 15.78
N ALA A 27 7.22 19.86 16.72
CA ALA A 27 7.05 21.27 16.40
C ALA A 27 8.06 21.76 15.35
N GLY A 28 7.54 22.49 14.36
CA GLY A 28 8.32 23.00 13.23
C GLY A 28 8.20 22.12 11.98
N ILE A 29 7.73 20.88 12.10
CA ILE A 29 7.60 19.93 11.00
C ILE A 29 6.16 19.88 10.47
N LYS A 30 6.01 19.73 9.15
CA LYS A 30 4.73 19.60 8.45
C LYS A 30 4.60 18.21 7.83
N VAL A 31 3.51 17.53 8.14
CA VAL A 31 3.18 16.22 7.61
C VAL A 31 1.96 16.32 6.70
N GLY A 32 2.14 16.00 5.42
CA GLY A 32 1.07 15.80 4.45
C GLY A 32 0.51 14.38 4.52
N ILE A 33 -0.82 14.25 4.48
CA ILE A 33 -1.53 12.96 4.55
C ILE A 33 -2.32 12.76 3.26
N ILE A 34 -1.99 11.68 2.54
CA ILE A 34 -2.78 11.17 1.42
C ILE A 34 -3.54 9.93 1.89
N SER A 35 -4.86 10.03 1.99
CA SER A 35 -5.74 8.93 2.34
C SER A 35 -7.16 9.19 1.80
N THR A 36 -8.15 8.37 2.15
CA THR A 36 -9.50 8.41 1.55
C THR A 36 -10.27 9.71 1.81
N SER A 37 -10.61 10.01 3.07
CA SER A 37 -11.30 11.23 3.49
C SER A 37 -10.91 11.63 4.92
N PHE A 38 -11.26 12.86 5.31
CA PHE A 38 -10.92 13.40 6.63
C PHE A 38 -12.16 13.65 7.51
N ASP A 39 -13.09 14.52 7.11
CA ASP A 39 -14.20 14.93 8.00
C ASP A 39 -15.57 14.84 7.34
N THR A 40 -15.79 13.79 6.56
CA THR A 40 -17.08 13.55 5.91
C THR A 40 -18.17 13.11 6.90
N LEU A 41 -17.75 12.53 8.04
CA LEU A 41 -18.61 12.16 9.17
C LEU A 41 -18.89 13.35 10.12
N GLN A 42 -18.24 14.51 9.94
CA GLN A 42 -18.40 15.72 10.77
C GLN A 42 -18.11 15.46 12.26
N GLN A 43 -17.00 14.80 12.54
CA GLN A 43 -16.58 14.43 13.90
C GLN A 43 -15.19 14.96 14.26
N ALA A 44 -14.46 15.58 13.33
CA ALA A 44 -13.13 16.13 13.62
C ALA A 44 -13.16 17.19 14.72
N SER A 45 -14.25 17.96 14.86
CA SER A 45 -14.38 18.92 15.97
C SER A 45 -14.47 18.25 17.34
N ASP A 46 -15.06 17.06 17.42
CA ASP A 46 -15.14 16.30 18.67
C ASP A 46 -13.76 15.77 19.05
N ASP A 47 -12.99 15.29 18.07
CA ASP A 47 -11.60 14.83 18.24
C ASP A 47 -10.67 15.98 18.68
N VAL A 48 -10.91 17.21 18.20
CA VAL A 48 -10.21 18.40 18.70
C VAL A 48 -10.53 18.65 20.16
N ILE A 49 -11.80 18.57 20.56
CA ILE A 49 -12.24 18.83 21.94
C ILE A 49 -11.71 17.76 22.91
N SER A 50 -11.60 16.49 22.48
CA SER A 50 -11.04 15.42 23.30
C SER A 50 -9.51 15.40 23.32
N GLY A 51 -8.85 16.09 22.39
CA GLY A 51 -7.39 16.22 22.33
C GLY A 51 -6.70 15.20 21.42
N ASP A 52 -7.47 14.50 20.58
CA ASP A 52 -7.03 13.50 19.61
C ASP A 52 -6.66 14.11 18.25
N LEU A 53 -7.12 15.34 17.98
CA LEU A 53 -6.69 16.15 16.84
C LEU A 53 -6.29 17.57 17.25
N PRO A 54 -5.36 18.21 16.50
CA PRO A 54 -5.01 19.60 16.76
C PRO A 54 -6.11 20.53 16.21
N GLY A 55 -6.36 21.64 16.89
CA GLY A 55 -7.36 22.63 16.51
C GLY A 55 -7.78 23.54 17.65
N THR A 56 -8.61 24.55 17.32
CA THR A 56 -9.13 25.48 18.33
C THR A 56 -10.00 24.72 19.34
N GLY A 57 -9.60 24.77 20.61
CA GLY A 57 -10.29 24.07 21.70
C GLY A 57 -9.61 22.79 22.15
N ASN A 58 -8.49 22.40 21.53
CA ASN A 58 -7.67 21.29 22.01
C ASN A 58 -7.15 21.54 23.44
N PRO A 59 -7.32 20.59 24.38
CA PRO A 59 -6.99 20.76 25.79
C PRO A 59 -5.48 20.85 26.08
N ASP A 60 -4.63 20.37 25.16
CA ASP A 60 -3.17 20.36 25.27
C ASP A 60 -2.54 21.56 24.52
N GLU A 61 -3.33 22.60 24.24
CA GLU A 61 -2.92 23.83 23.54
C GLU A 61 -2.37 23.61 22.10
N ARG A 62 -2.70 22.47 21.50
CA ARG A 62 -2.37 22.15 20.09
C ARG A 62 -3.37 22.83 19.14
N ILE A 63 -3.27 24.14 19.00
CA ILE A 63 -4.33 24.97 18.41
C ILE A 63 -4.33 25.08 16.87
N ALA A 64 -3.32 24.56 16.18
CA ALA A 64 -3.21 24.64 14.72
C ALA A 64 -4.06 23.52 14.08
N PRO A 65 -5.21 23.81 13.45
CA PRO A 65 -6.06 22.77 12.88
C PRO A 65 -5.36 22.07 11.71
N VAL A 66 -5.78 20.83 11.45
CA VAL A 66 -5.39 20.11 10.21
C VAL A 66 -5.81 20.96 9.00
N GLN A 67 -4.86 21.26 8.12
CA GLN A 67 -5.11 22.04 6.92
C GLN A 67 -5.61 21.13 5.80
N ILE A 68 -6.87 21.29 5.43
CA ILE A 68 -7.49 20.49 4.37
C ILE A 68 -7.21 21.14 3.01
N LEU A 69 -6.35 20.51 2.21
CA LEU A 69 -6.13 20.92 0.81
C LEU A 69 -7.23 20.37 -0.09
N ARG A 70 -7.61 19.11 0.14
CA ARG A 70 -8.73 18.46 -0.55
C ARG A 70 -9.30 17.34 0.31
N ASP A 71 -10.63 17.30 0.42
CA ASP A 71 -11.36 16.19 1.03
C ASP A 71 -12.49 15.73 0.09
N LEU A 72 -13.00 14.53 0.34
CA LEU A 72 -14.17 14.02 -0.34
C LEU A 72 -15.43 14.78 0.10
N ARG A 73 -16.40 14.83 -0.82
CA ARG A 73 -17.72 15.39 -0.51
C ARG A 73 -18.46 14.45 0.42
N GLN A 74 -19.22 15.03 1.35
CA GLN A 74 -20.12 14.26 2.21
C GLN A 74 -21.08 13.39 1.36
N GLY A 75 -21.23 12.13 1.75
CA GLY A 75 -22.07 11.15 1.06
C GLY A 75 -21.39 10.44 -0.11
N SER A 76 -20.10 10.69 -0.37
CA SER A 76 -19.28 9.83 -1.23
C SER A 76 -19.27 8.41 -0.69
N ILE A 77 -19.36 7.41 -1.57
CA ILE A 77 -19.32 5.99 -1.19
C ILE A 77 -17.92 5.52 -0.76
N PHE A 78 -16.89 6.32 -1.07
CA PHE A 78 -15.50 6.07 -0.66
C PHE A 78 -15.12 6.83 0.61
N ALA A 79 -16.00 7.71 1.09
CA ALA A 79 -15.76 8.49 2.28
C ALA A 79 -15.95 7.62 3.53
N ASN A 80 -14.86 7.33 4.22
CA ASN A 80 -14.83 6.51 5.43
C ASN A 80 -14.09 7.18 6.61
N ASP A 81 -13.42 8.31 6.34
CA ASP A 81 -12.60 9.10 7.26
C ASP A 81 -11.32 8.39 7.76
N GLU A 82 -10.75 7.47 6.98
CA GLU A 82 -9.45 6.84 7.28
C GLU A 82 -8.34 7.87 7.52
N GLY A 83 -8.31 8.94 6.72
CA GLY A 83 -7.36 10.04 6.86
C GLY A 83 -7.45 10.77 8.19
N ARG A 84 -8.62 10.81 8.83
CA ARG A 84 -8.78 11.35 10.19
C ARG A 84 -8.27 10.39 11.24
N ALA A 85 -8.49 9.08 11.09
CA ALA A 85 -7.89 8.07 11.96
C ALA A 85 -6.34 8.09 11.88
N VAL A 86 -5.79 8.23 10.67
CA VAL A 86 -4.36 8.42 10.43
C VAL A 86 -3.85 9.68 11.13
N ALA A 87 -4.55 10.82 10.97
CA ALA A 87 -4.15 12.08 11.58
C ALA A 87 -4.12 12.01 13.12
N GLN A 88 -5.03 11.26 13.75
CA GLN A 88 -5.00 11.01 15.20
C GLN A 88 -3.72 10.26 15.62
N ILE A 89 -3.35 9.19 14.90
CA ILE A 89 -2.13 8.43 15.19
C ILE A 89 -0.88 9.31 15.05
N ILE A 90 -0.77 10.10 13.97
CA ILE A 90 0.36 11.02 13.78
C ILE A 90 0.39 12.05 14.91
N HIS A 91 -0.78 12.59 15.31
CA HIS A 91 -0.89 13.56 16.39
C HIS A 91 -0.48 12.98 17.76
N ASP A 92 -0.78 11.73 18.05
CA ASP A 92 -0.33 11.08 19.28
C ASP A 92 1.20 10.94 19.36
N ILE A 93 1.83 10.66 18.22
CA ILE A 93 3.29 10.48 18.13
C ILE A 93 4.02 11.83 18.08
N ALA A 94 3.53 12.78 17.28
CA ALA A 94 4.13 14.09 17.05
C ALA A 94 3.08 15.20 17.22
N PRO A 95 2.64 15.50 18.46
CA PRO A 95 1.52 16.41 18.70
C PRO A 95 1.78 17.87 18.30
N GLY A 96 3.04 18.23 18.02
CA GLY A 96 3.49 19.56 17.58
C GLY A 96 3.59 19.71 16.07
N ALA A 97 3.54 18.61 15.32
CA ALA A 97 3.60 18.65 13.88
C ALA A 97 2.34 19.33 13.31
N LYS A 98 2.53 20.11 12.23
CA LYS A 98 1.42 20.67 11.46
C LYS A 98 0.95 19.63 10.47
N LEU A 99 -0.34 19.28 10.51
CA LEU A 99 -0.91 18.27 9.62
C LEU A 99 -1.62 18.92 8.44
N LEU A 100 -1.44 18.36 7.25
CA LEU A 100 -2.15 18.71 6.03
C LEU A 100 -2.81 17.45 5.46
N PHE A 101 -3.99 17.59 4.85
CA PHE A 101 -4.72 16.46 4.27
C PHE A 101 -5.08 16.71 2.80
N HIS A 102 -4.88 15.68 1.97
CA HIS A 102 -5.32 15.66 0.58
C HIS A 102 -5.76 14.25 0.16
N THR A 103 -7.02 14.07 -0.25
CA THR A 103 -7.44 12.80 -0.86
C THR A 103 -6.90 12.60 -2.27
N ALA A 104 -6.39 11.40 -2.58
CA ALA A 104 -6.01 11.02 -3.95
C ALA A 104 -7.19 10.47 -4.78
N ILE A 105 -8.39 10.36 -4.20
CA ILE A 105 -9.59 9.91 -4.91
C ILE A 105 -10.09 11.05 -5.82
N GLY A 106 -10.28 10.75 -7.10
CA GLY A 106 -10.65 11.72 -8.13
C GLY A 106 -12.06 12.30 -7.97
N ASP A 107 -12.26 13.55 -8.41
CA ASP A 107 -13.59 14.15 -8.71
C ASP A 107 -13.48 15.43 -9.57
N ASP A 108 -12.63 15.44 -10.60
CA ASP A 108 -12.42 16.63 -11.45
C ASP A 108 -13.26 16.59 -12.75
N GLY A 109 -14.50 16.06 -12.73
CA GLY A 109 -15.45 16.25 -13.84
C GLY A 109 -16.33 15.10 -14.32
N GLY A 110 -16.61 14.08 -13.50
CA GLY A 110 -17.74 13.16 -13.75
C GLY A 110 -17.46 11.66 -13.76
N ASP A 111 -16.25 11.21 -13.39
CA ASP A 111 -15.98 9.79 -13.14
C ASP A 111 -15.85 9.55 -11.63
N PRO A 112 -16.78 8.84 -10.99
CA PRO A 112 -16.71 8.51 -9.56
C PRO A 112 -15.74 7.34 -9.29
N SER A 113 -14.61 7.25 -10.01
CA SER A 113 -13.69 6.12 -9.92
C SER A 113 -12.47 6.41 -9.05
N ASP A 114 -11.91 5.29 -8.58
CA ASP A 114 -10.82 5.04 -7.64
C ASP A 114 -9.54 5.89 -7.84
N VAL A 115 -8.57 5.75 -6.94
CA VAL A 115 -7.24 6.37 -7.08
C VAL A 115 -6.56 5.87 -8.37
N ASN A 116 -5.86 6.74 -9.09
CA ASN A 116 -5.03 6.37 -10.23
C ASN A 116 -3.76 7.23 -10.28
N ASP A 117 -2.86 6.94 -11.23
CA ASP A 117 -1.58 7.64 -11.34
C ASP A 117 -1.73 9.16 -11.43
N GLU A 118 -2.72 9.68 -12.16
CA GLU A 118 -2.92 11.12 -12.32
C GLU A 118 -3.46 11.77 -11.05
N SER A 119 -4.46 11.15 -10.40
CA SER A 119 -5.05 11.70 -9.18
C SER A 119 -4.08 11.63 -7.99
N TYR A 120 -3.26 10.58 -7.92
CA TYR A 120 -2.20 10.43 -6.93
C TYR A 120 -1.08 11.45 -7.16
N THR A 121 -0.59 11.61 -8.40
CA THR A 121 0.42 12.62 -8.75
C THR A 121 -0.03 14.03 -8.35
N LYS A 122 -1.29 14.37 -8.60
CA LYS A 122 -1.87 15.67 -8.17
C LYS A 122 -1.82 15.84 -6.65
N ALA A 123 -2.12 14.78 -5.88
CA ALA A 123 -2.10 14.84 -4.43
C ALA A 123 -0.68 15.06 -3.88
N VAL A 124 0.32 14.33 -4.40
CA VAL A 124 1.73 14.51 -4.04
C VAL A 124 2.17 15.94 -4.35
N ASN A 125 1.96 16.41 -5.58
CA ASN A 125 2.37 17.75 -6.01
C ASN A 125 1.69 18.86 -5.18
N ALA A 126 0.40 18.71 -4.85
CA ALA A 126 -0.31 19.69 -4.02
C ALA A 126 0.27 19.78 -2.60
N LEU A 127 0.76 18.66 -2.04
CA LEU A 127 1.42 18.64 -0.74
C LEU A 127 2.83 19.24 -0.82
N VAL A 128 3.61 18.91 -1.85
CA VAL A 128 4.93 19.53 -2.11
C VAL A 128 4.78 21.05 -2.28
N GLU A 129 3.79 21.52 -3.05
CA GLU A 129 3.46 22.95 -3.21
C GLU A 129 3.03 23.61 -1.89
N ALA A 130 2.49 22.83 -0.95
CA ALA A 130 2.17 23.27 0.40
C ALA A 130 3.39 23.23 1.36
N ASP A 131 4.57 22.93 0.82
CA ASP A 131 5.87 22.99 1.50
C ASP A 131 5.89 22.06 2.71
N VAL A 132 5.45 20.81 2.53
CA VAL A 132 5.51 19.76 3.57
C VAL A 132 6.89 19.14 3.65
N ASP A 133 7.28 18.71 4.83
CA ASP A 133 8.56 18.04 5.07
C ASP A 133 8.43 16.51 4.90
N ILE A 134 7.27 15.98 5.26
CA ILE A 134 6.95 14.55 5.22
C ILE A 134 5.64 14.35 4.47
N ILE A 135 5.57 13.36 3.58
CA ILE A 135 4.31 12.86 3.02
C ILE A 135 4.09 11.43 3.51
N PHE A 136 2.93 11.22 4.10
CA PHE A 136 2.35 9.91 4.38
C PHE A 136 1.35 9.54 3.29
N ASP A 137 1.33 8.28 2.86
CA ASP A 137 0.21 7.71 2.12
C ASP A 137 -0.14 6.27 2.51
N ASP A 138 -1.39 5.89 2.24
CA ASP A 138 -1.90 4.53 2.40
C ASP A 138 -2.66 3.99 1.16
N ALA A 139 -2.45 4.59 -0.01
CA ALA A 139 -3.22 4.25 -1.20
C ALA A 139 -2.59 3.08 -1.97
N GLN A 140 -3.42 2.07 -2.27
CA GLN A 140 -3.09 1.04 -3.26
C GLN A 140 -4.11 1.05 -4.38
N PHE A 141 -3.64 1.11 -5.61
CA PHE A 141 -4.48 1.23 -6.79
C PHE A 141 -3.82 0.57 -7.99
N SER A 142 -4.58 0.37 -9.07
CA SER A 142 -4.03 -0.22 -10.30
C SER A 142 -3.05 0.75 -10.97
N THR A 143 -1.76 0.40 -10.99
CA THR A 143 -0.68 1.15 -11.65
C THR A 143 0.35 0.19 -12.27
N SER A 144 1.31 0.71 -13.03
CA SER A 144 2.41 -0.06 -13.58
C SER A 144 3.24 -0.73 -12.47
N ILE A 145 3.65 -1.98 -12.71
CA ILE A 145 4.33 -2.82 -11.71
C ILE A 145 5.80 -3.09 -12.06
N PHE A 146 6.12 -3.32 -13.34
CA PHE A 146 7.49 -3.59 -13.81
C PHE A 146 8.22 -2.34 -14.34
N GLN A 147 7.58 -1.18 -14.24
CA GLN A 147 8.11 0.12 -14.61
C GLN A 147 7.52 1.15 -13.65
N ASP A 148 8.33 2.08 -13.15
CA ASP A 148 7.84 3.16 -12.29
C ASP A 148 6.89 4.07 -13.10
N GLY A 149 5.60 4.02 -12.75
CA GLY A 149 4.56 4.85 -13.34
C GLY A 149 4.62 6.29 -12.84
N LYS A 150 3.74 7.16 -13.35
CA LYS A 150 3.75 8.60 -13.03
C LYS A 150 3.62 8.89 -11.53
N ALA A 151 2.84 8.09 -10.80
CA ALA A 151 2.74 8.24 -9.34
C ALA A 151 4.06 7.93 -8.63
N ALA A 152 4.77 6.88 -9.05
CA ALA A 152 6.08 6.54 -8.51
C ALA A 152 7.12 7.63 -8.82
N GLN A 153 7.10 8.17 -10.05
CA GLN A 153 7.96 9.29 -10.45
C GLN A 153 7.68 10.55 -9.61
N ALA A 154 6.41 10.89 -9.37
CA ALA A 154 6.06 12.02 -8.51
C ALA A 154 6.59 11.87 -7.07
N VAL A 155 6.63 10.65 -6.54
CA VAL A 155 7.26 10.35 -5.25
C VAL A 155 8.77 10.54 -5.31
N GLN A 156 9.42 10.04 -6.36
CA GLN A 156 10.87 10.20 -6.56
C GLN A 156 11.27 11.68 -6.67
N ASP A 157 10.47 12.49 -7.38
CA ASP A 157 10.64 13.93 -7.48
C ASP A 157 10.49 14.61 -6.11
N ALA A 158 9.44 14.29 -5.34
CA ALA A 158 9.24 14.83 -3.99
C ALA A 158 10.42 14.50 -3.06
N VAL A 159 10.92 13.26 -3.09
CA VAL A 159 12.08 12.85 -2.28
C VAL A 159 13.36 13.55 -2.74
N SER A 160 13.53 13.76 -4.05
CA SER A 160 14.66 14.52 -4.60
C SER A 160 14.64 15.99 -4.16
N ASP A 161 13.46 16.55 -3.91
CA ASP A 161 13.27 17.89 -3.33
C ASP A 161 13.43 17.92 -1.79
N GLY A 162 13.76 16.79 -1.17
CA GLY A 162 14.05 16.67 0.26
C GLY A 162 12.87 16.22 1.13
N VAL A 163 11.71 15.94 0.54
CA VAL A 163 10.53 15.47 1.28
C VAL A 163 10.71 14.01 1.68
N VAL A 164 10.47 13.66 2.95
CA VAL A 164 10.48 12.25 3.37
C VAL A 164 9.16 11.60 2.99
N TYR A 165 9.21 10.49 2.24
CA TYR A 165 8.01 9.77 1.82
C TYR A 165 7.82 8.48 2.63
N VAL A 166 6.69 8.35 3.33
CA VAL A 166 6.33 7.21 4.17
C VAL A 166 5.06 6.57 3.63
N SER A 167 5.14 5.31 3.20
CA SER A 167 4.00 4.63 2.57
C SER A 167 3.61 3.36 3.32
N ALA A 168 2.32 3.10 3.44
CA ALA A 168 1.83 1.80 3.87
C ALA A 168 2.21 0.71 2.86
N ALA A 169 2.76 -0.42 3.32
CA ALA A 169 3.08 -1.53 2.42
C ALA A 169 1.84 -2.11 1.71
N GLY A 170 0.65 -1.92 2.29
CA GLY A 170 -0.62 -2.50 1.86
C GLY A 170 -0.94 -3.83 2.53
N ASN A 171 -2.19 -4.28 2.44
CA ASN A 171 -2.67 -5.43 3.21
C ASN A 171 -2.93 -6.71 2.38
N ASN A 172 -2.23 -6.88 1.25
CA ASN A 172 -2.45 -8.00 0.34
C ASN A 172 -1.64 -9.27 0.69
N GLY A 173 -0.78 -9.21 1.70
CA GLY A 173 0.04 -10.35 2.15
C GLY A 173 0.85 -10.92 1.00
N ILE A 174 0.57 -12.16 0.61
CA ILE A 174 1.15 -12.82 -0.57
C ILE A 174 0.09 -13.21 -1.60
N LEU A 175 -1.08 -12.56 -1.60
CA LEU A 175 -2.20 -12.85 -2.50
C LEU A 175 -1.93 -12.36 -3.93
N SER A 176 -0.91 -12.95 -4.55
CA SER A 176 -0.41 -12.64 -5.88
C SER A 176 0.18 -13.88 -6.54
N TYR A 177 0.02 -13.98 -7.84
CA TYR A 177 0.69 -14.95 -8.71
C TYR A 177 1.72 -14.24 -9.59
N GLN A 178 2.86 -14.87 -9.82
CA GLN A 178 3.85 -14.40 -10.79
C GLN A 178 4.62 -15.60 -11.35
N ASP A 179 4.80 -15.61 -12.67
CA ASP A 179 5.59 -16.64 -13.35
C ASP A 179 6.00 -16.18 -14.76
N ASP A 180 6.88 -16.95 -15.41
CA ASP A 180 7.23 -16.75 -16.81
C ASP A 180 6.02 -17.12 -17.71
N TYR A 181 5.81 -16.40 -18.81
CA TYR A 181 4.69 -16.66 -19.70
C TYR A 181 4.80 -18.05 -20.34
N ARG A 182 3.70 -18.81 -20.32
CA ARG A 182 3.57 -20.12 -20.96
C ARG A 182 2.26 -20.19 -21.74
N GLY A 183 2.37 -20.31 -23.06
CA GLY A 183 1.24 -20.59 -23.93
C GLY A 183 0.89 -22.07 -23.85
N SER A 184 -0.39 -22.38 -23.65
CA SER A 184 -0.88 -23.76 -23.62
C SER A 184 -1.01 -24.40 -25.00
N ASN A 185 -0.97 -23.62 -26.09
CA ASN A 185 -1.45 -23.98 -27.44
C ASN A 185 -2.96 -24.29 -27.52
N GLU A 186 -3.73 -24.09 -26.45
CA GLU A 186 -5.18 -24.23 -26.47
C GLU A 186 -5.85 -22.89 -26.78
N ALA A 187 -6.60 -22.85 -27.88
CA ALA A 187 -7.24 -21.63 -28.35
C ALA A 187 -8.73 -21.56 -27.98
N PHE A 188 -9.22 -20.35 -27.71
CA PHE A 188 -10.64 -20.08 -27.52
C PHE A 188 -11.05 -18.74 -28.13
N SER A 189 -12.35 -18.60 -28.42
CA SER A 189 -12.92 -17.34 -28.91
C SER A 189 -13.81 -16.72 -27.85
N PHE A 190 -13.61 -15.43 -27.57
CA PHE A 190 -14.45 -14.66 -26.66
C PHE A 190 -14.53 -13.20 -27.13
N GLY A 191 -15.71 -12.58 -27.00
CA GLY A 191 -15.87 -11.17 -27.37
C GLY A 191 -15.54 -10.83 -28.84
N GLY A 192 -15.62 -11.80 -29.76
CA GLY A 192 -15.25 -11.62 -31.17
C GLY A 192 -13.74 -11.65 -31.45
N LYS A 193 -12.92 -11.97 -30.44
CA LYS A 193 -11.47 -12.14 -30.52
C LYS A 193 -11.09 -13.60 -30.31
N ASN A 194 -9.88 -13.97 -30.73
CA ASN A 194 -9.28 -15.28 -30.47
C ASN A 194 -8.13 -15.13 -29.48
N PHE A 195 -8.04 -16.06 -28.56
CA PHE A 195 -7.04 -16.09 -27.50
C PHE A 195 -6.37 -17.45 -27.45
N GLU A 196 -5.12 -17.46 -27.00
CA GLU A 196 -4.42 -18.63 -26.47
C GLU A 196 -4.49 -18.59 -24.94
N ALA A 197 -4.93 -19.70 -24.33
CA ALA A 197 -4.98 -19.81 -22.89
C ALA A 197 -3.56 -19.94 -22.30
N TYR A 198 -3.34 -19.28 -21.17
CA TYR A 198 -2.13 -19.40 -20.37
C TYR A 198 -2.10 -20.74 -19.61
N ASP A 199 -0.91 -21.32 -19.50
CA ASP A 199 -0.67 -22.53 -18.71
C ASP A 199 -0.12 -22.19 -17.32
N PHE A 200 -0.96 -22.35 -16.30
CA PHE A 200 -0.58 -22.12 -14.91
C PHE A 200 0.37 -23.19 -14.37
N ASP A 201 0.38 -24.41 -14.91
CA ASP A 201 1.27 -25.49 -14.43
C ASP A 201 2.71 -25.26 -14.95
N PRO A 202 3.71 -25.00 -14.08
CA PRO A 202 5.10 -24.89 -14.52
C PRO A 202 5.75 -26.25 -14.84
N GLY A 203 5.03 -27.36 -14.64
CA GLY A 203 5.44 -28.72 -14.92
C GLY A 203 5.19 -29.14 -16.38
N GLY A 204 5.02 -30.45 -16.59
CA GLY A 204 4.82 -31.03 -17.93
C GLY A 204 3.36 -31.26 -18.32
N ASN A 205 2.41 -30.98 -17.43
CA ASN A 205 0.98 -31.00 -17.75
C ASN A 205 0.53 -29.58 -18.11
N VAL A 206 -0.61 -29.47 -18.79
CA VAL A 206 -1.25 -28.19 -19.08
C VAL A 206 -2.38 -27.97 -18.08
N ASP A 207 -2.35 -26.86 -17.35
CA ASP A 207 -3.44 -26.40 -16.49
C ASP A 207 -3.87 -24.98 -16.88
N LEU A 208 -5.05 -24.87 -17.49
CA LEU A 208 -5.55 -23.62 -18.08
C LEU A 208 -6.20 -22.68 -17.05
N PHE A 209 -6.34 -23.17 -15.81
CA PHE A 209 -7.11 -22.50 -14.78
C PHE A 209 -6.31 -22.42 -13.49
N GLN A 210 -6.54 -21.34 -12.76
CA GLN A 210 -6.30 -21.29 -11.33
C GLN A 210 -7.63 -21.53 -10.62
N ASP A 211 -7.71 -22.64 -9.89
CA ASP A 211 -8.87 -22.93 -9.04
C ASP A 211 -8.93 -21.95 -7.87
N ILE A 212 -10.13 -21.40 -7.65
CA ILE A 212 -10.45 -20.48 -6.55
C ILE A 212 -11.56 -21.12 -5.72
N THR A 213 -11.31 -21.33 -4.44
CA THR A 213 -12.32 -21.76 -3.47
C THR A 213 -12.62 -20.61 -2.52
N VAL A 214 -13.81 -20.03 -2.67
CA VAL A 214 -14.27 -18.90 -1.85
C VAL A 214 -14.72 -19.42 -0.48
N THR A 215 -14.11 -18.93 0.59
CA THR A 215 -14.31 -19.48 1.94
C THR A 215 -15.12 -18.57 2.86
N ARG A 216 -15.36 -17.33 2.47
CA ARG A 216 -16.00 -16.30 3.31
C ARG A 216 -17.11 -15.59 2.55
N ASP A 217 -18.17 -15.21 3.27
CA ASP A 217 -19.21 -14.32 2.74
C ASP A 217 -18.67 -12.89 2.62
N GLY A 218 -19.17 -12.15 1.63
CA GLY A 218 -18.71 -10.78 1.37
C GLY A 218 -17.28 -10.69 0.82
N THR A 219 -16.71 -11.81 0.36
CA THR A 219 -15.46 -11.79 -0.42
C THR A 219 -15.66 -11.00 -1.69
N LEU A 220 -14.65 -10.21 -2.05
CA LEU A 220 -14.55 -9.52 -3.31
C LEU A 220 -13.25 -9.96 -3.97
N LEU A 221 -13.35 -10.51 -5.17
CA LEU A 221 -12.19 -10.85 -6.00
C LEU A 221 -11.84 -9.60 -6.82
N LEU A 222 -10.64 -9.06 -6.58
CA LEU A 222 -10.09 -7.92 -7.31
C LEU A 222 -8.67 -8.19 -7.85
N PRO A 223 -8.46 -9.24 -8.67
CA PRO A 223 -7.15 -9.43 -9.28
C PRO A 223 -6.87 -8.33 -10.30
N THR A 224 -5.67 -7.78 -10.24
CA THR A 224 -5.09 -6.86 -11.22
C THR A 224 -3.95 -7.58 -11.92
N LEU A 225 -4.16 -7.95 -13.17
CA LEU A 225 -3.22 -8.59 -14.07
C LEU A 225 -2.28 -7.56 -14.68
N THR A 226 -1.01 -7.95 -14.80
CA THR A 226 0.01 -7.25 -15.55
C THR A 226 0.96 -8.22 -16.26
N TRP A 227 1.66 -7.72 -17.27
CA TRP A 227 2.72 -8.42 -17.98
C TRP A 227 3.86 -7.45 -18.29
N ASP A 228 5.02 -7.96 -18.65
CA ASP A 228 6.26 -7.20 -18.77
C ASP A 228 6.44 -6.45 -20.10
N ASN A 229 5.37 -5.92 -20.69
CA ASN A 229 5.53 -4.90 -21.74
C ASN A 229 5.76 -3.52 -21.09
N PRO A 230 6.57 -2.62 -21.68
CA PRO A 230 6.72 -1.28 -21.15
C PRO A 230 5.44 -0.45 -21.34
N VAL A 231 5.22 0.50 -20.44
CA VAL A 231 4.14 1.50 -20.56
C VAL A 231 4.32 2.28 -21.88
N GLY A 232 3.24 2.49 -22.63
CA GLY A 232 3.29 3.17 -23.93
C GLY A 232 3.86 2.34 -25.09
N LYS A 233 4.39 1.14 -24.82
CA LYS A 233 4.98 0.21 -25.80
C LYS A 233 4.35 -1.19 -25.70
N VAL A 234 3.10 -1.26 -25.28
CA VAL A 234 2.35 -2.52 -25.12
C VAL A 234 2.05 -3.15 -26.47
N THR A 235 2.54 -4.37 -26.70
CA THR A 235 2.31 -5.13 -27.93
C THR A 235 1.37 -6.30 -27.74
N SER A 236 1.50 -7.01 -26.61
CA SER A 236 0.67 -8.15 -26.26
C SER A 236 -0.61 -7.67 -25.59
N ASN A 237 -1.74 -8.31 -25.86
CA ASN A 237 -2.99 -8.05 -25.13
C ASN A 237 -3.41 -9.31 -24.37
N LEU A 238 -3.42 -9.23 -23.04
CA LEU A 238 -3.89 -10.32 -22.18
C LEU A 238 -5.22 -9.92 -21.54
N GLU A 239 -6.08 -10.90 -21.27
CA GLU A 239 -7.33 -10.75 -20.53
C GLU A 239 -7.43 -11.81 -19.44
N MET A 240 -7.97 -11.45 -18.28
CA MET A 240 -8.43 -12.40 -17.26
C MET A 240 -9.91 -12.69 -17.45
N LEU A 241 -10.26 -13.97 -17.35
CA LEU A 241 -11.65 -14.44 -17.36
C LEU A 241 -11.90 -15.26 -16.10
N LEU A 242 -12.99 -14.97 -15.41
CA LEU A 242 -13.47 -15.77 -14.30
C LEU A 242 -14.63 -16.63 -14.76
N LEU A 243 -14.54 -17.94 -14.54
CA LEU A 243 -15.48 -18.94 -15.03
C LEU A 243 -16.11 -19.74 -13.89
N ASP A 244 -17.30 -20.29 -14.15
CA ASP A 244 -18.04 -21.14 -13.21
C ASP A 244 -17.64 -22.63 -13.24
N SER A 245 -16.86 -23.02 -14.24
CA SER A 245 -16.40 -24.39 -14.49
C SER A 245 -15.04 -24.38 -15.19
N PRO A 246 -14.24 -25.45 -15.09
CA PRO A 246 -12.92 -25.53 -15.69
C PRO A 246 -13.04 -25.87 -17.18
N SER A 247 -13.65 -24.99 -17.95
CA SER A 247 -13.85 -25.15 -19.40
C SER A 247 -13.77 -23.79 -20.06
N LEU A 248 -12.99 -23.68 -21.14
CA LEU A 248 -12.83 -22.40 -21.83
C LEU A 248 -14.15 -21.91 -22.44
N PRO A 249 -14.28 -20.59 -22.72
CA PRO A 249 -15.45 -20.05 -23.41
C PRO A 249 -15.73 -20.78 -24.73
N GLY A 250 -16.99 -21.08 -24.99
CA GLY A 250 -17.41 -21.84 -26.17
C GLY A 250 -17.22 -23.37 -26.06
N GLN A 251 -16.57 -23.85 -25.00
CA GLN A 251 -16.39 -25.29 -24.72
C GLN A 251 -17.23 -25.79 -23.53
N GLY A 252 -18.10 -24.94 -22.99
CA GLY A 252 -19.01 -25.29 -21.89
C GLY A 252 -18.87 -24.44 -20.63
N GLY A 253 -17.80 -23.64 -20.51
CA GLY A 253 -17.65 -22.72 -19.38
C GLY A 253 -18.39 -21.41 -19.58
N ASN A 254 -19.09 -20.96 -18.53
CA ASN A 254 -19.73 -19.66 -18.53
C ASN A 254 -18.79 -18.63 -17.93
N VAL A 255 -18.55 -17.54 -18.66
CA VAL A 255 -17.79 -16.39 -18.17
C VAL A 255 -18.68 -15.59 -17.22
N LEU A 256 -18.21 -15.46 -15.98
CA LEU A 256 -18.87 -14.71 -14.90
C LEU A 256 -18.39 -13.27 -14.81
N ALA A 257 -17.12 -13.05 -15.12
CA ALA A 257 -16.49 -11.75 -15.22
C ALA A 257 -15.31 -11.81 -16.19
N VAL A 258 -14.99 -10.68 -16.80
CA VAL A 258 -13.81 -10.47 -17.62
C VAL A 258 -13.12 -9.21 -17.11
N SER A 259 -11.80 -9.14 -17.23
CA SER A 259 -11.07 -7.94 -16.90
C SER A 259 -11.36 -6.78 -17.84
N ASP A 260 -11.07 -5.56 -17.38
CA ASP A 260 -11.12 -4.33 -18.14
C ASP A 260 -9.88 -3.46 -17.85
N ILE A 261 -9.70 -2.38 -18.60
CA ILE A 261 -8.72 -1.34 -18.28
C ILE A 261 -9.21 -0.60 -17.03
N PRO A 262 -8.39 -0.52 -15.95
CA PRO A 262 -8.85 -0.02 -14.65
C PRO A 262 -9.20 1.47 -14.63
N SER A 263 -8.64 2.27 -15.55
CA SER A 263 -8.95 3.68 -15.70
C SER A 263 -8.63 4.16 -17.13
N PRO A 264 -9.22 5.29 -17.58
CA PRO A 264 -8.82 5.90 -18.84
C PRO A 264 -7.32 6.24 -18.93
N SER A 265 -6.69 6.61 -17.80
CA SER A 265 -5.25 6.92 -17.74
C SER A 265 -4.36 5.69 -17.88
N ALA A 266 -4.87 4.49 -17.62
CA ALA A 266 -4.16 3.22 -17.77
C ALA A 266 -4.32 2.59 -19.17
N ALA A 267 -4.87 3.31 -20.15
CA ALA A 267 -5.15 2.75 -21.48
C ALA A 267 -3.90 2.23 -22.22
N GLU A 268 -2.74 2.82 -21.94
CA GLU A 268 -1.44 2.46 -22.54
C GLU A 268 -0.60 1.54 -21.64
N TYR A 269 -1.18 1.06 -20.54
CA TYR A 269 -0.47 0.26 -19.53
C TYR A 269 -0.71 -1.23 -19.80
N PRO A 270 0.28 -2.10 -19.51
CA PRO A 270 0.13 -3.55 -19.58
C PRO A 270 -0.68 -4.07 -18.39
N ILE A 271 -1.91 -3.59 -18.20
CA ILE A 271 -2.70 -3.84 -16.99
C ILE A 271 -4.16 -4.11 -17.30
N ARG A 272 -4.75 -5.03 -16.53
CA ARG A 272 -6.16 -5.41 -16.62
C ARG A 272 -6.69 -5.74 -15.23
N SER A 273 -7.84 -5.21 -14.86
CA SER A 273 -8.44 -5.45 -13.54
C SER A 273 -9.78 -6.13 -13.68
N LEU A 274 -10.04 -7.13 -12.85
CA LEU A 274 -11.31 -7.85 -12.80
C LEU A 274 -11.93 -7.63 -11.42
N ALA A 275 -13.24 -7.42 -11.37
CA ALA A 275 -14.00 -7.34 -10.13
C ALA A 275 -15.13 -8.37 -10.12
N TYR A 276 -15.21 -9.16 -9.06
CA TYR A 276 -16.31 -10.12 -8.90
C TYR A 276 -16.64 -10.34 -7.42
N ALA A 277 -17.93 -10.26 -7.06
CA ALA A 277 -18.42 -10.56 -5.71
C ALA A 277 -19.01 -11.98 -5.67
N PRO A 278 -18.21 -13.01 -5.32
CA PRO A 278 -18.71 -14.37 -5.24
C PRO A 278 -19.57 -14.63 -4.01
N ILE A 279 -20.18 -15.82 -3.99
CA ILE A 279 -20.85 -16.38 -2.82
C ILE A 279 -19.90 -17.41 -2.20
N LYS A 280 -19.93 -17.53 -0.87
CA LYS A 280 -19.16 -18.52 -0.12
C LYS A 280 -19.39 -19.96 -0.63
N ASP A 281 -18.36 -20.79 -0.46
CA ASP A 281 -18.26 -22.21 -0.84
C ASP A 281 -18.34 -22.46 -2.35
N ARG A 282 -18.32 -21.39 -3.16
CA ARG A 282 -18.28 -21.49 -4.61
C ARG A 282 -16.86 -21.81 -5.07
N LYS A 283 -16.77 -22.79 -5.98
CA LYS A 283 -15.59 -23.01 -6.81
C LYS A 283 -15.67 -22.15 -8.06
N LEU A 284 -14.58 -21.48 -8.37
CA LEU A 284 -14.41 -20.59 -9.50
C LEU A 284 -13.07 -20.89 -10.17
N TYR A 285 -12.95 -20.50 -11.44
CA TYR A 285 -11.79 -20.82 -12.25
C TYR A 285 -11.33 -19.55 -12.93
N LEU A 286 -10.12 -19.09 -12.62
CA LEU A 286 -9.52 -17.93 -13.29
C LEU A 286 -8.66 -18.44 -14.46
N SER A 287 -8.89 -17.92 -15.65
CA SER A 287 -8.05 -18.16 -16.83
C SER A 287 -7.45 -16.85 -17.33
N ILE A 288 -6.26 -16.92 -17.90
CA ILE A 288 -5.62 -15.79 -18.59
C ILE A 288 -5.53 -16.16 -20.08
N GLY A 289 -6.02 -15.28 -20.94
CA GLY A 289 -5.95 -15.44 -22.39
C GLY A 289 -5.05 -14.39 -23.02
N ARG A 290 -4.10 -14.78 -23.87
CA ARG A 290 -3.33 -13.87 -24.74
C ARG A 290 -4.02 -13.78 -26.10
N GLU A 291 -4.34 -12.57 -26.55
CA GLU A 291 -4.94 -12.36 -27.86
C GLU A 291 -4.02 -12.85 -28.99
N LEU A 292 -4.58 -13.60 -29.94
CA LEU A 292 -3.88 -14.10 -31.12
C LEU A 292 -3.95 -13.06 -32.24
N ASN A 293 -3.01 -12.11 -32.22
CA ASN A 293 -2.97 -10.94 -33.11
C ASN A 293 -1.57 -10.68 -33.72
N ASP A 294 -0.77 -11.74 -33.92
CA ASP A 294 0.63 -11.69 -34.41
C ASP A 294 1.63 -10.97 -33.49
N ALA A 295 1.21 -10.41 -32.36
CA ALA A 295 2.11 -9.86 -31.36
C ALA A 295 2.91 -10.99 -30.67
N PRO A 296 4.17 -10.74 -30.28
CA PRO A 296 4.92 -11.67 -29.45
C PRO A 296 4.21 -11.88 -28.11
N ALA A 297 4.46 -13.02 -27.49
CA ALA A 297 4.08 -13.23 -26.09
C ALA A 297 4.96 -12.34 -25.17
N PRO A 298 4.43 -11.89 -24.02
CA PRO A 298 5.29 -11.33 -22.97
C PRO A 298 6.22 -12.42 -22.42
N ASP A 299 7.27 -12.04 -21.69
CA ASP A 299 8.14 -13.02 -21.02
C ASP A 299 7.60 -13.38 -19.63
N ARG A 300 6.80 -12.50 -19.01
CA ARG A 300 6.27 -12.68 -17.64
C ARG A 300 4.81 -12.28 -17.51
N VAL A 301 4.12 -12.94 -16.58
CA VAL A 301 2.76 -12.62 -16.16
C VAL A 301 2.70 -12.50 -14.64
N LYS A 302 1.94 -11.53 -14.16
CA LYS A 302 1.68 -11.35 -12.73
C LYS A 302 0.24 -10.91 -12.52
N TRP A 303 -0.40 -11.36 -11.45
CA TRP A 303 -1.59 -10.68 -10.94
C TRP A 303 -1.51 -10.52 -9.42
N ILE A 304 -1.97 -9.38 -8.92
CA ILE A 304 -2.07 -9.07 -7.48
C ILE A 304 -3.54 -8.87 -7.11
N SER A 305 -4.01 -9.45 -6.01
CA SER A 305 -5.33 -9.10 -5.47
C SER A 305 -5.26 -7.74 -4.80
N LEU A 306 -6.07 -6.78 -5.26
CA LEU A 306 -6.21 -5.44 -4.66
C LEU A 306 -7.41 -5.32 -3.72
N ALA A 307 -7.93 -6.45 -3.23
CA ALA A 307 -9.01 -6.47 -2.24
C ALA A 307 -8.56 -6.08 -0.82
N ASN A 308 -7.35 -5.51 -0.67
CA ASN A 308 -6.75 -5.04 0.59
C ASN A 308 -6.79 -6.08 1.72
N GLY A 309 -6.64 -7.36 1.37
CA GLY A 309 -6.74 -8.47 2.31
C GLY A 309 -8.03 -8.52 3.14
N LEU A 310 -9.15 -7.99 2.64
CA LEU A 310 -10.46 -8.08 3.31
C LEU A 310 -10.91 -9.53 3.50
N ASP A 311 -10.52 -10.42 2.59
CA ASP A 311 -10.59 -11.87 2.76
C ASP A 311 -9.21 -12.50 2.55
N ARG A 312 -8.74 -13.21 3.57
CA ARG A 312 -7.43 -13.88 3.61
C ARG A 312 -7.54 -15.40 3.65
N THR A 313 -8.78 -15.88 3.58
CA THR A 313 -9.10 -17.30 3.72
C THR A 313 -9.41 -17.95 2.38
N THR A 314 -9.80 -17.16 1.37
CA THR A 314 -10.03 -17.67 0.02
C THR A 314 -8.75 -18.31 -0.51
N LYS A 315 -8.93 -19.50 -1.07
CA LYS A 315 -7.87 -20.35 -1.56
C LYS A 315 -7.73 -20.20 -3.06
N TYR A 316 -6.48 -20.03 -3.51
CA TYR A 316 -6.08 -19.92 -4.90
C TYR A 316 -4.98 -20.97 -5.12
N GLN A 317 -5.23 -21.90 -6.04
CA GLN A 317 -4.39 -23.07 -6.28
C GLN A 317 -2.88 -22.75 -6.35
N TYR A 318 -2.48 -21.74 -7.13
CA TYR A 318 -1.07 -21.41 -7.36
C TYR A 318 -0.51 -20.30 -6.45
N VAL A 319 -1.25 -19.93 -5.40
CA VAL A 319 -0.86 -18.84 -4.48
C VAL A 319 -0.81 -19.29 -3.03
N ASN A 320 -1.83 -20.01 -2.54
CA ASN A 320 -1.95 -20.39 -1.13
C ASN A 320 -2.73 -21.71 -0.85
N ASP A 321 -2.82 -22.60 -1.84
CA ASP A 321 -3.56 -23.88 -1.69
C ASP A 321 -2.87 -25.10 -2.35
N SER A 322 -1.58 -25.02 -2.67
CA SER A 322 -0.84 -26.14 -3.29
C SER A 322 0.61 -26.24 -2.83
N ASP A 323 1.33 -27.27 -3.28
CA ASP A 323 2.78 -27.40 -3.10
C ASP A 323 3.60 -26.51 -4.06
N ARG A 324 2.92 -25.79 -4.96
CA ARG A 324 3.49 -24.89 -5.97
C ARG A 324 3.11 -23.44 -5.73
N GLU A 325 2.89 -23.08 -4.46
CA GLU A 325 2.59 -21.71 -4.06
C GLU A 325 3.71 -20.76 -4.50
N THR A 326 3.36 -19.80 -5.35
CA THR A 326 4.30 -18.75 -5.77
C THR A 326 4.46 -17.69 -4.69
N GLY A 327 3.40 -17.42 -3.89
CA GLY A 327 3.41 -16.48 -2.76
C GLY A 327 4.14 -15.18 -3.07
N SER A 328 3.88 -14.63 -4.26
CA SER A 328 4.76 -13.64 -4.88
C SER A 328 4.61 -12.24 -4.25
N PRO A 329 5.61 -11.35 -4.43
CA PRO A 329 5.59 -10.00 -3.89
C PRO A 329 4.33 -9.19 -4.22
N THR A 330 3.90 -8.32 -3.30
CA THR A 330 2.64 -7.56 -3.34
C THR A 330 2.81 -6.08 -2.98
N VAL A 331 4.03 -5.62 -2.68
CA VAL A 331 4.38 -4.19 -2.64
C VAL A 331 4.74 -3.74 -4.06
N PHE A 332 4.06 -2.72 -4.58
CA PHE A 332 4.20 -2.21 -5.95
C PHE A 332 3.88 -0.70 -6.01
N GLY A 333 4.11 -0.08 -7.17
CA GLY A 333 3.78 1.35 -7.38
C GLY A 333 4.62 2.27 -6.48
N PRO A 334 4.06 3.40 -5.99
CA PRO A 334 4.76 4.34 -5.12
C PRO A 334 5.44 3.69 -3.90
N ALA A 335 4.77 2.72 -3.26
CA ALA A 335 5.33 1.99 -2.12
C ALA A 335 6.51 1.06 -2.47
N ASN A 336 6.82 0.85 -3.75
CA ASN A 336 7.96 0.04 -4.20
C ASN A 336 9.16 0.87 -4.67
N THR A 337 9.04 2.21 -4.72
CA THR A 337 10.18 3.07 -5.05
C THR A 337 11.28 2.94 -3.98
N ASP A 338 12.55 3.11 -4.34
CA ASP A 338 13.68 2.83 -3.43
C ASP A 338 13.75 3.92 -2.36
N GLU A 339 13.34 5.11 -2.75
CA GLU A 339 13.22 6.36 -2.01
C GLU A 339 12.18 6.27 -0.88
N THR A 340 11.08 5.53 -1.09
CA THR A 340 9.99 5.44 -0.13
C THR A 340 10.38 4.62 1.09
N ILE A 341 10.04 5.11 2.29
CA ILE A 341 10.06 4.34 3.53
C ILE A 341 8.75 3.54 3.59
N THR A 342 8.80 2.29 3.15
CA THR A 342 7.62 1.42 3.11
C THR A 342 7.47 0.68 4.42
N VAL A 343 6.28 0.79 5.03
CA VAL A 343 6.04 0.33 6.39
C VAL A 343 5.12 -0.88 6.41
N GLY A 344 5.64 -1.99 6.91
CA GLY A 344 4.87 -3.19 7.21
C GLY A 344 4.19 -3.16 8.59
N ALA A 345 3.20 -4.02 8.78
CA ALA A 345 2.43 -4.10 10.03
C ALA A 345 2.95 -5.20 10.97
N THR A 346 3.02 -4.88 12.26
CA THR A 346 3.40 -5.79 13.36
C THR A 346 2.47 -5.58 14.56
N ASP A 347 2.38 -6.57 15.43
CA ASP A 347 1.51 -6.48 16.61
C ASP A 347 2.20 -5.73 17.77
N TYR A 348 1.56 -4.70 18.32
CA TYR A 348 2.07 -3.96 19.49
C TYR A 348 2.12 -4.81 20.76
N GLN A 349 1.33 -5.89 20.85
CA GLN A 349 1.25 -6.77 22.01
C GLN A 349 2.37 -7.81 22.06
N GLN A 350 3.27 -7.83 21.08
CA GLN A 350 4.41 -8.74 21.10
C GLN A 350 5.28 -8.43 22.32
N ASN A 351 5.53 -9.45 23.14
CA ASN A 351 6.40 -9.33 24.29
C ASN A 351 7.86 -9.23 23.82
N LEU A 352 8.30 -8.00 23.59
CA LEU A 352 9.66 -7.66 23.15
C LEU A 352 10.66 -7.62 24.32
N ASP A 353 10.24 -7.98 25.54
CA ASP A 353 11.15 -7.99 26.69
C ASP A 353 12.31 -8.98 26.46
N ALA A 354 13.53 -8.47 26.70
CA ALA A 354 14.78 -9.22 26.71
C ALA A 354 15.20 -9.90 25.39
N GLY A 355 14.65 -9.52 24.23
CA GLY A 355 15.10 -10.04 22.93
C GLY A 355 14.90 -11.54 22.76
N VAL A 356 13.99 -12.13 23.53
CA VAL A 356 13.69 -13.58 23.50
C VAL A 356 12.73 -13.92 22.35
N ASN A 357 11.82 -13.01 22.00
CA ASN A 357 10.93 -13.14 20.86
C ASN A 357 11.17 -12.00 19.88
N LEU A 358 11.55 -12.31 18.65
CA LEU A 358 11.64 -11.32 17.58
C LEU A 358 10.23 -11.01 17.06
N PRO A 359 9.94 -9.74 16.75
CA PRO A 359 8.65 -9.38 16.20
C PRO A 359 8.35 -10.12 14.90
N GLU A 360 7.09 -10.43 14.67
CA GLU A 360 6.61 -11.09 13.44
C GLU A 360 5.75 -10.13 12.62
N LEU A 361 6.06 -10.07 11.33
CA LEU A 361 5.23 -9.37 10.34
C LEU A 361 3.83 -9.99 10.32
N ARG A 362 2.79 -9.15 10.33
CA ARG A 362 1.40 -9.58 10.15
C ARG A 362 1.26 -10.31 8.80
N SER A 363 0.48 -11.39 8.78
CA SER A 363 0.31 -12.24 7.57
C SER A 363 -0.28 -11.51 6.36
N TYR A 364 -0.96 -10.39 6.60
CA TYR A 364 -1.52 -9.53 5.56
C TYR A 364 -0.62 -8.39 5.14
N SER A 365 0.42 -8.07 5.91
CA SER A 365 1.35 -7.03 5.48
C SER A 365 1.99 -7.48 4.19
N SER A 366 1.88 -6.66 3.16
CA SER A 366 2.45 -6.93 1.85
C SER A 366 3.97 -7.05 1.93
N ARG A 367 4.54 -7.79 0.97
CA ARG A 367 5.96 -8.12 0.92
C ARG A 367 6.56 -7.64 -0.41
N GLY A 368 7.78 -7.14 -0.39
CA GLY A 368 8.50 -6.64 -1.56
C GLY A 368 9.19 -7.71 -2.38
N GLY A 369 9.98 -7.26 -3.35
CA GLY A 369 10.73 -8.11 -4.27
C GLY A 369 10.29 -8.02 -5.73
N ILE A 370 9.41 -7.08 -6.09
CA ILE A 370 9.08 -6.80 -7.49
C ILE A 370 10.21 -5.96 -8.10
N PRO A 371 10.82 -6.41 -9.21
CA PRO A 371 11.84 -5.63 -9.90
C PRO A 371 11.24 -4.56 -10.82
N ILE A 372 12.00 -3.48 -11.03
CA ILE A 372 11.80 -2.57 -12.16
C ILE A 372 12.64 -3.09 -13.33
N LEU A 373 11.98 -3.27 -14.49
CA LEU A 373 12.55 -3.84 -15.71
C LEU A 373 12.85 -2.77 -16.76
N TYR A 374 12.15 -1.64 -16.69
CA TYR A 374 12.22 -0.55 -17.66
C TYR A 374 12.47 0.79 -16.97
N ASP A 375 13.15 1.69 -17.65
CA ASP A 375 13.22 3.10 -17.24
C ASP A 375 11.89 3.83 -17.52
N GLU A 376 11.85 5.12 -17.21
CA GLU A 376 10.67 5.98 -17.37
C GLU A 376 10.18 6.09 -18.82
N ASP A 377 11.09 5.98 -19.80
CA ASP A 377 10.80 6.02 -21.23
C ASP A 377 10.37 4.64 -21.77
N GLY A 378 10.33 3.61 -20.91
CA GLY A 378 9.99 2.25 -21.27
C GLY A 378 11.10 1.54 -22.04
N ASP A 379 12.36 1.97 -21.91
CA ASP A 379 13.52 1.26 -22.44
C ASP A 379 14.02 0.25 -21.40
N PRO A 380 14.44 -0.96 -21.81
CA PRO A 380 14.81 -2.03 -20.88
C PRO A 380 16.09 -1.67 -20.11
N LEU A 381 16.06 -1.86 -18.80
CA LEU A 381 17.24 -1.71 -17.95
C LEU A 381 18.24 -2.84 -18.23
N LEU A 382 19.53 -2.50 -18.32
CA LEU A 382 20.59 -3.49 -18.52
C LEU A 382 20.61 -4.53 -17.38
N ASN A 383 20.36 -4.07 -16.16
CA ASN A 383 20.13 -4.92 -15.00
C ASN A 383 18.79 -4.52 -14.40
N PRO A 384 17.84 -5.46 -14.24
CA PRO A 384 16.64 -5.21 -13.46
C PRO A 384 16.98 -4.65 -12.09
N ASP A 385 16.26 -3.61 -11.68
CA ASP A 385 16.45 -2.99 -10.38
C ASP A 385 15.59 -3.72 -9.35
N MET A 386 16.24 -4.39 -8.41
CA MET A 386 15.63 -5.27 -7.43
C MET A 386 15.24 -4.49 -6.16
N ARG A 387 13.95 -4.21 -5.99
CA ARG A 387 13.44 -3.45 -4.83
C ARG A 387 13.17 -4.35 -3.63
N SER A 388 13.75 -3.99 -2.48
CA SER A 388 13.67 -4.76 -1.23
C SER A 388 12.74 -4.07 -0.22
N LYS A 389 11.48 -4.52 -0.14
CA LYS A 389 10.44 -3.93 0.74
C LYS A 389 9.85 -4.96 1.72
N PRO A 390 9.25 -4.54 2.85
CA PRO A 390 9.26 -3.18 3.42
C PRO A 390 10.59 -2.85 4.13
N GLU A 391 10.93 -1.58 4.27
CA GLU A 391 12.12 -1.12 5.00
C GLU A 391 12.00 -1.38 6.50
N VAL A 392 10.82 -1.11 7.06
CA VAL A 392 10.58 -1.11 8.51
C VAL A 392 9.16 -1.59 8.82
N THR A 393 8.89 -1.82 10.10
CA THR A 393 7.55 -2.11 10.59
C THR A 393 7.20 -1.30 11.83
N ALA A 394 5.90 -1.09 12.02
CA ALA A 394 5.34 -0.48 13.21
C ALA A 394 4.07 -1.20 13.67
N PRO A 395 3.59 -0.90 14.88
CA PRO A 395 2.30 -1.33 15.40
C PRO A 395 1.11 -1.10 14.46
N ASP A 396 0.15 -2.02 14.51
CA ASP A 396 -1.23 -1.82 14.08
C ASP A 396 -2.22 -2.37 15.12
N GLU A 397 -3.52 -2.39 14.80
CA GLU A 397 -4.60 -2.77 15.73
C GLU A 397 -4.69 -1.85 16.95
N VAL A 398 -4.44 -0.57 16.74
CA VAL A 398 -4.43 0.46 17.79
C VAL A 398 -5.79 1.16 17.92
N LEU A 399 -6.08 1.72 19.09
CA LEU A 399 -7.33 2.44 19.29
C LEU A 399 -7.30 3.84 18.65
N THR A 400 -8.47 4.30 18.21
CA THR A 400 -8.75 5.68 17.79
C THR A 400 -10.06 6.15 18.42
N THR A 401 -10.51 7.37 18.13
CA THR A 401 -11.80 7.87 18.61
C THR A 401 -13.03 7.32 17.87
N PHE A 402 -12.82 6.57 16.78
CA PHE A 402 -13.93 6.00 15.99
C PHE A 402 -14.76 5.02 16.83
N GLU A 403 -16.00 4.76 16.39
CA GLU A 403 -16.88 3.83 17.13
C GLU A 403 -16.23 2.44 17.24
N ALA A 404 -16.25 1.86 18.45
CA ALA A 404 -15.67 0.55 18.71
C ALA A 404 -16.31 -0.54 17.83
N GLY A 405 -15.48 -1.35 17.19
CA GLY A 405 -15.89 -2.39 16.26
C GLY A 405 -16.02 -1.91 14.81
N THR A 406 -15.74 -0.64 14.52
CA THR A 406 -15.50 -0.16 13.15
C THR A 406 -14.09 -0.52 12.67
N GLN A 407 -13.84 -0.37 11.37
CA GLN A 407 -12.54 -0.69 10.76
C GLN A 407 -11.37 0.14 11.31
N PHE A 408 -11.66 1.27 11.96
CA PHE A 408 -10.67 2.18 12.54
C PHE A 408 -10.62 2.14 14.06
N ASN A 409 -11.41 1.28 14.73
CA ASN A 409 -11.29 1.10 16.18
C ASN A 409 -11.56 -0.36 16.64
N PRO A 410 -10.52 -1.20 16.78
CA PRO A 410 -9.10 -0.88 16.55
C PRO A 410 -8.76 -0.69 15.07
N PHE A 411 -7.90 0.27 14.75
CA PHE A 411 -7.37 0.52 13.41
C PHE A 411 -6.33 -0.53 13.05
N ARG A 412 -6.74 -1.49 12.22
CA ARG A 412 -5.91 -2.59 11.72
C ARG A 412 -5.38 -2.28 10.32
N GLY A 413 -4.11 -2.57 10.07
CA GLY A 413 -3.51 -2.46 8.74
C GLY A 413 -2.19 -1.71 8.73
N THR A 414 -1.49 -1.84 7.61
CA THR A 414 -0.24 -1.11 7.33
C THR A 414 -0.43 0.41 7.31
N SER A 415 -1.64 0.91 7.03
CA SER A 415 -1.99 2.34 7.15
C SER A 415 -1.72 2.88 8.57
N ALA A 416 -2.19 2.16 9.59
CA ALA A 416 -1.93 2.52 10.99
C ALA A 416 -0.42 2.49 11.30
N SER A 417 0.29 1.46 10.83
CA SER A 417 1.74 1.35 11.03
C SER A 417 2.52 2.48 10.38
N ALA A 418 2.23 2.80 9.11
CA ALA A 418 2.87 3.91 8.40
C ALA A 418 2.59 5.26 9.08
N ALA A 419 1.38 5.47 9.63
CA ALA A 419 1.02 6.70 10.34
C ALA A 419 1.91 6.91 11.58
N HIS A 420 2.21 5.84 12.32
CA HIS A 420 3.15 5.92 13.42
C HIS A 420 4.55 6.35 12.96
N ILE A 421 5.03 5.79 11.84
CA ILE A 421 6.37 6.11 11.32
C ILE A 421 6.43 7.56 10.85
N ALA A 422 5.40 8.08 10.19
CA ALA A 422 5.35 9.50 9.82
C ALA A 422 5.49 10.41 11.06
N GLY A 423 4.85 10.06 12.17
CA GLY A 423 5.04 10.75 13.45
C GLY A 423 6.46 10.61 14.01
N VAL A 424 7.06 9.42 13.95
CA VAL A 424 8.45 9.21 14.42
C VAL A 424 9.44 10.02 13.59
N VAL A 425 9.26 10.08 12.27
CA VAL A 425 10.09 10.90 11.37
C VAL A 425 9.99 12.38 11.74
N ALA A 426 8.80 12.89 12.06
CA ALA A 426 8.65 14.28 12.52
C ALA A 426 9.41 14.56 13.82
N LEU A 427 9.50 13.59 14.74
CA LEU A 427 10.36 13.72 15.93
C LEU A 427 11.85 13.69 15.56
N MET A 428 12.25 12.86 14.61
CA MET A 428 13.64 12.77 14.15
C MET A 428 14.11 14.07 13.50
N GLU A 429 13.32 14.65 12.60
CA GLU A 429 13.65 15.92 11.93
C GLU A 429 13.73 17.08 12.93
N GLN A 430 12.81 17.17 13.89
CA GLN A 430 12.91 18.19 14.94
C GLN A 430 14.18 18.00 15.78
N ALA A 431 14.53 16.76 16.14
CA ALA A 431 15.74 16.47 16.91
C ALA A 431 17.03 16.80 16.15
N ALA A 432 17.02 16.71 14.82
CA ALA A 432 18.11 17.14 13.95
C ALA A 432 18.17 18.67 13.75
N GLY A 433 17.22 19.42 14.31
CA GLY A 433 17.18 20.88 14.21
C GLY A 433 16.35 21.44 13.05
N GLY A 434 15.64 20.58 12.30
CA GLY A 434 14.85 20.93 11.13
C GLY A 434 14.92 19.86 10.05
N SER A 435 13.94 19.83 9.13
CA SER A 435 13.86 18.87 8.03
C SER A 435 15.04 18.97 7.05
N GLU A 436 15.71 20.12 6.97
CA GLU A 436 16.86 20.34 6.10
C GLU A 436 18.16 19.70 6.60
N ASN A 437 18.19 19.18 7.83
CA ASN A 437 19.40 18.66 8.48
C ASN A 437 19.57 17.14 8.37
N LEU A 438 18.58 16.44 7.84
CA LEU A 438 18.68 15.02 7.49
C LEU A 438 18.07 14.78 6.11
N SER A 439 18.80 14.10 5.24
CA SER A 439 18.24 13.65 3.98
C SER A 439 17.24 12.50 4.21
N PRO A 440 16.27 12.30 3.29
CA PRO A 440 15.35 11.17 3.34
C PRO A 440 16.05 9.79 3.44
N GLU A 441 17.20 9.64 2.77
CA GLU A 441 18.01 8.42 2.84
C GLU A 441 18.64 8.20 4.23
N GLU A 442 19.11 9.26 4.89
CA GLU A 442 19.64 9.18 6.25
C GLU A 442 18.56 8.79 7.25
N ILE A 443 17.35 9.33 7.11
CA ILE A 443 16.20 8.98 7.94
C ILE A 443 15.84 7.50 7.76
N LYS A 444 15.71 7.03 6.52
CA LYS A 444 15.47 5.61 6.19
C LYS A 444 16.54 4.70 6.81
N THR A 445 17.81 5.05 6.64
CA THR A 445 18.95 4.29 7.18
C THR A 445 18.97 4.26 8.70
N ILE A 446 18.68 5.38 9.37
CA ILE A 446 18.60 5.46 10.83
C ILE A 446 17.50 4.52 11.32
N LEU A 447 16.28 4.63 10.78
CA LEU A 447 15.14 3.80 11.16
C LEU A 447 15.48 2.31 11.06
N GLN A 448 16.06 1.86 9.95
CA GLN A 448 16.46 0.46 9.76
C GLN A 448 17.51 0.01 10.79
N ARG A 449 18.57 0.81 10.99
CA ARG A 449 19.69 0.45 11.87
C ARG A 449 19.32 0.41 13.35
N THR A 450 18.36 1.23 13.77
CA THR A 450 17.94 1.32 15.18
C THR A 450 16.75 0.41 15.51
N SER A 451 16.20 -0.28 14.53
CA SER A 451 15.05 -1.17 14.72
C SER A 451 15.43 -2.50 15.38
N ILE A 452 14.45 -3.13 16.04
CA ILE A 452 14.55 -4.53 16.49
C ILE A 452 14.33 -5.42 15.27
N PRO A 453 15.26 -6.33 14.91
CA PRO A 453 15.09 -7.21 13.76
C PRO A 453 13.83 -8.08 13.85
N LEU A 454 13.19 -8.35 12.72
CA LEU A 454 12.07 -9.30 12.68
C LEU A 454 12.54 -10.75 12.71
N SER A 455 11.63 -11.65 13.09
CA SER A 455 11.78 -13.08 12.80
C SER A 455 11.95 -13.28 11.28
N PRO A 456 12.93 -14.09 10.81
CA PRO A 456 13.12 -14.32 9.39
C PRO A 456 11.87 -14.89 8.70
N GLN A 457 11.43 -14.25 7.62
CA GLN A 457 10.28 -14.68 6.83
C GLN A 457 10.58 -14.59 5.32
N PRO A 458 10.07 -15.52 4.49
CA PRO A 458 10.25 -15.45 3.05
C PRO A 458 9.70 -14.14 2.45
N GLY A 459 10.48 -13.50 1.58
CA GLY A 459 10.10 -12.25 0.91
C GLY A 459 10.20 -11.00 1.79
N VAL A 460 10.74 -11.10 3.00
CA VAL A 460 11.00 -9.96 3.89
C VAL A 460 12.52 -9.75 3.98
N PRO A 461 13.04 -8.55 3.66
CA PRO A 461 14.47 -8.24 3.81
C PRO A 461 14.96 -8.49 5.25
N SER A 462 16.18 -8.99 5.41
CA SER A 462 16.77 -9.19 6.74
C SER A 462 17.09 -7.89 7.48
N SER A 463 17.10 -6.76 6.76
CA SER A 463 17.23 -5.40 7.32
C SER A 463 15.91 -4.86 7.88
N THR A 464 14.77 -5.47 7.56
CA THR A 464 13.47 -5.04 8.07
C THR A 464 13.39 -5.25 9.58
N GLY A 465 12.96 -4.23 10.30
CA GLY A 465 12.82 -4.29 11.76
C GLY A 465 11.67 -3.45 12.29
N PHE A 466 11.29 -3.74 13.53
CA PHE A 466 10.35 -3.00 14.34
C PHE A 466 11.00 -1.74 14.90
N VAL A 467 10.46 -0.57 14.54
CA VAL A 467 11.07 0.73 14.87
C VAL A 467 11.13 0.97 16.38
N GLN A 468 12.22 1.62 16.82
CA GLN A 468 12.42 2.11 18.18
C GLN A 468 12.68 3.62 18.11
N ALA A 469 11.64 4.42 18.37
CA ALA A 469 11.65 5.87 18.18
C ALA A 469 12.67 6.56 19.09
N ASP A 470 12.85 6.10 20.33
CA ASP A 470 13.87 6.61 21.26
C ASP A 470 15.28 6.49 20.68
N LEU A 471 15.60 5.35 20.05
CA LEU A 471 16.90 5.12 19.43
C LEU A 471 17.05 5.86 18.10
N ALA A 472 15.99 5.92 17.29
CA ALA A 472 16.00 6.61 16.01
C ALA A 472 16.20 8.12 16.19
N VAL A 473 15.46 8.74 17.12
CA VAL A 473 15.59 10.16 17.48
C VAL A 473 16.99 10.47 18.04
N ALA A 474 17.51 9.62 18.92
CA ALA A 474 18.88 9.78 19.43
C ALA A 474 19.94 9.76 18.33
N ALA A 475 19.77 8.88 17.34
CA ALA A 475 20.67 8.80 16.20
C ALA A 475 20.53 9.98 15.23
N ALA A 476 19.31 10.50 15.06
CA ALA A 476 19.03 11.70 14.26
C ALA A 476 19.75 12.94 14.84
N GLU A 477 19.59 13.20 16.14
CA GLU A 477 20.27 14.32 16.82
C GLU A 477 21.80 14.24 16.65
N LEU A 478 22.39 13.05 16.85
CA LEU A 478 23.83 12.84 16.73
C LEU A 478 24.39 12.99 15.30
N THR A 479 23.56 12.77 14.27
CA THR A 479 23.99 12.88 12.87
C THR A 479 24.04 14.34 12.41
N SER A 480 23.25 15.21 13.05
CA SER A 480 23.19 16.66 12.77
C SER A 480 24.30 17.50 13.41
N LEU A 481 25.08 16.93 14.33
CA LEU A 481 26.21 17.57 15.04
C LEU A 481 27.54 17.36 14.30
#